data_AF-A0A365CVY3-F1
#
_entry.id   AF-A0A365CVY3-F1
#
_cell.length_a   1.000
_cell.length_b   1.000
_cell.length_c   1.000
_cell.angle_alpha   90.00
_cell.angle_beta   90.00
_cell.angle_gamma   90.00
#
_symmetry.space_group_name_H-M   'P 1'
#
loop_
_entity.id
_entity.type
_entity.pdbx_description
1 polymer ?
#
loop_
_entity_poly.entity_id
_entity_poly.type
_entity_poly.pdbx_seq_one_letter_code
_entity_poly.pdbx_strand_id
1 'polypeptide(L)' 'MSAVIEPAVGGSGRVADDREAEVCAWLVARGRLKDGDLARARRLHEESAEGTLTALMARLGLVSERDLAE' A
#
# COMPACT_ATOMS: atom_id res chain seq x y z
N MET A 1 12.63 31.92 -14.69
CA MET A 1 11.57 31.67 -13.68
C MET A 1 11.09 30.24 -13.82
N SER A 2 11.82 29.29 -13.25
CA SER A 2 11.31 27.91 -13.10
C SER A 2 11.67 27.49 -11.69
N ALA A 3 10.67 27.54 -10.81
CA ALA A 3 10.77 27.02 -9.46
C ALA A 3 10.83 25.49 -9.58
N VAL A 4 12.02 24.94 -9.32
CA VAL A 4 12.22 23.51 -9.13
C VAL A 4 11.60 23.19 -7.77
N ILE A 5 10.37 22.67 -7.79
CA ILE A 5 9.73 22.13 -6.60
C ILE A 5 10.42 20.79 -6.36
N GLU A 6 11.45 20.79 -5.53
CA GLU A 6 12.01 19.56 -4.98
C GLU A 6 10.96 18.94 -4.05
N PRO A 7 10.49 17.71 -4.29
CA PRO A 7 9.58 17.07 -3.35
C PRO A 7 10.41 16.63 -2.14
N ALA A 8 10.24 17.33 -1.03
CA ALA A 8 10.75 16.92 0.26
C ALA A 8 10.07 15.63 0.73
N VAL A 9 10.58 14.47 0.30
CA VAL A 9 10.14 13.14 0.78
C VAL A 9 11.26 12.48 1.58
N GLY A 10 11.60 13.08 2.72
CA GLY A 10 12.67 12.59 3.59
C GLY A 10 12.16 12.19 4.97
N GLY A 11 11.52 11.01 5.09
CA GLY A 11 11.31 10.37 6.41
C GLY A 11 9.93 9.74 6.60
N SER A 12 8.86 10.37 6.11
CA SER A 12 7.48 9.87 6.32
C SER A 12 7.14 8.67 5.42
N GLY A 13 7.58 8.69 4.16
CA GLY A 13 7.27 7.64 3.19
C GLY A 13 7.82 6.26 3.58
N ARG A 14 9.03 6.21 4.14
CA ARG A 14 9.65 4.93 4.52
C ARG A 14 8.96 4.28 5.72
N VAL A 15 8.59 5.08 6.72
CA VAL A 15 7.82 4.59 7.89
C VAL A 15 6.41 4.16 7.48
N ALA A 16 5.80 4.87 6.54
CA ALA A 16 4.51 4.48 5.97
C ALA A 16 4.61 3.16 5.19
N ASP A 17 5.66 2.97 4.39
CA ASP A 17 5.91 1.73 3.65
C ASP A 17 6.17 0.55 4.59
N ASP A 18 6.96 0.74 5.65
CA ASP A 18 7.23 -0.28 6.66
C ASP A 18 5.93 -0.70 7.37
N ARG A 19 5.13 0.27 7.80
CA ARG A 19 3.82 0.03 8.43
C ARG A 19 2.87 -0.68 7.47
N GLU A 20 2.87 -0.29 6.20
CA GLU A 20 2.04 -0.90 5.17
C GLU A 20 2.46 -2.35 4.89
N ALA A 21 3.76 -2.64 4.92
CA ALA A 21 4.30 -3.99 4.80
C ALA A 21 3.87 -4.88 5.99
N GLU A 22 3.90 -4.35 7.22
CA GLU A 22 3.40 -5.06 8.40
C GLU A 22 1.90 -5.39 8.30
N VAL A 23 1.08 -4.44 7.85
CA VAL A 23 -0.36 -4.65 7.65
C VAL A 23 -0.61 -5.73 6.61
N CYS A 24 0.11 -5.69 5.48
CA CYS A 24 0.01 -6.73 4.45
C CYS A 24 0.38 -8.11 5.01
N ALA A 25 1.47 -8.22 5.77
CA ALA A 25 1.90 -9.47 6.38
C ALA A 25 0.86 -10.00 7.38
N TRP A 26 0.26 -9.11 8.17
CA TRP A 26 -0.78 -9.47 9.13
C TRP A 26 -2.08 -9.95 8.45
N LEU A 27 -2.50 -9.30 7.37
CA LEU A 27 -3.67 -9.69 6.58
C LEU A 27 -3.49 -11.08 5.95
N VAL A 28 -2.28 -11.36 5.44
CA VAL A 28 -1.93 -12.68 4.91
C VAL A 28 -1.90 -13.73 6.02
N ALA A 29 -1.26 -13.43 7.15
CA ALA A 29 -1.20 -14.34 8.30
C ALA A 29 -2.59 -14.70 8.86
N ARG A 30 -3.56 -13.78 8.77
CA ARG A 30 -4.96 -14.02 9.14
C ARG A 30 -5.82 -14.66 8.04
N GLY A 31 -5.28 -14.86 6.84
CA GLY A 31 -6.02 -15.38 5.69
C GLY A 31 -7.05 -14.41 5.10
N ARG A 32 -6.97 -13.12 5.45
CA ARG A 32 -7.84 -12.04 4.90
C ARG A 32 -7.35 -11.53 3.54
N LEU A 33 -6.09 -11.77 3.22
CA LEU A 33 -5.48 -11.48 1.93
C LEU A 33 -4.68 -12.71 1.46
N LYS A 34 -4.78 -13.07 0.19
CA LYS A 34 -3.99 -14.16 -0.39
C LYS A 34 -2.64 -13.64 -0.88
N ASP A 35 -1.58 -14.45 -0.76
CA ASP A 35 -0.24 -14.09 -1.26
C ASP A 35 -0.24 -13.71 -2.75
N GLY A 36 -0.98 -14.45 -3.58
CA GLY A 36 -1.10 -14.16 -5.01
C GLY A 36 -1.81 -12.84 -5.32
N ASP A 37 -2.76 -12.45 -4.46
CA ASP A 37 -3.47 -11.17 -4.59
C ASP A 37 -2.59 -10.01 -4.11
N LEU A 38 -1.83 -10.21 -3.03
CA LEU A 38 -0.83 -9.25 -2.57
C LEU A 38 0.25 -8.99 -3.63
N ALA A 39 0.79 -10.05 -4.25
CA ALA A 39 1.79 -9.90 -5.30
C ALA A 39 1.25 -9.12 -6.51
N ARG A 40 -0.01 -9.37 -6.89
CA ARG A 40 -0.69 -8.63 -7.96
C ARG A 40 -0.88 -7.15 -7.60
N ALA A 41 -1.34 -6.88 -6.37
CA ALA A 41 -1.56 -5.52 -5.90
C ALA A 41 -0.26 -4.71 -5.85
N ARG A 42 0.85 -5.31 -5.38
CA ARG A 42 2.18 -4.68 -5.35
C ARG A 42 2.63 -4.26 -6.76
N ARG A 43 2.56 -5.18 -7.72
CA ARG A 43 2.91 -4.89 -9.11
C ARG A 43 2.08 -3.74 -9.69
N LEU A 44 0.79 -3.73 -9.42
CA LEU A 44 -0.10 -2.67 -9.94
C LEU A 44 0.17 -1.32 -9.27
N HIS A 45 0.50 -1.32 -7.97
CA HIS A 45 0.91 -0.13 -7.24
C HIS A 45 2.22 0.44 -7.80
N GLU A 46 3.20 -0.41 -8.12
CA GLU A 46 4.44 0.01 -8.78
C GLU A 46 4.18 0.61 -10.18
N GLU A 47 3.23 0.05 -10.94
CA GLU A 47 2.86 0.52 -12.28
C GLU A 47 2.09 1.86 -12.25
N SER A 48 1.28 2.11 -11.21
CA SER A 48 0.42 3.30 -11.10
C SER A 48 0.98 4.40 -10.18
N ALA A 49 1.86 4.04 -9.24
CA ALA A 49 2.53 4.86 -8.24
C ALA A 49 1.65 5.88 -7.47
N GLU A 50 0.33 5.68 -7.44
CA GLU A 50 -0.63 6.63 -6.90
C GLU A 50 -1.30 6.07 -5.64
N GLY A 51 -1.23 6.83 -4.54
CA GLY A 51 -1.80 6.44 -3.25
C GLY A 51 -1.01 5.33 -2.55
N THR A 52 -1.66 4.67 -1.58
CA THR A 52 -1.07 3.59 -0.77
C THR A 52 -1.50 2.22 -1.30
N LEU A 53 -0.68 1.19 -1.08
CA LEU A 53 -0.99 -0.18 -1.51
C LEU A 53 -2.29 -0.70 -0.89
N THR A 54 -2.53 -0.36 0.38
CA THR A 54 -3.75 -0.71 1.13
C THR A 54 -5.02 -0.08 0.55
N ALA A 55 -4.96 1.19 0.15
CA ALA A 55 -6.07 1.87 -0.52
C ALA A 55 -6.38 1.24 -1.88
N LEU A 56 -5.35 0.87 -2.64
CA LEU A 56 -5.51 0.13 -3.90
C LEU A 56 -6.19 -1.23 -3.67
N MET A 57 -5.73 -2.01 -2.67
CA MET A 57 -6.31 -3.31 -2.35
C MET A 57 -7.79 -3.22 -1.95
N ALA A 58 -8.18 -2.20 -1.18
CA ALA A 58 -9.57 -1.95 -0.83
C ALA A 58 -10.43 -1.65 -2.07
N ARG A 59 -9.94 -0.76 -2.96
CA ARG A 59 -10.63 -0.39 -4.21
C ARG A 59 -10.80 -1.57 -5.16
N LEU A 60 -9.84 -2.50 -5.19
CA LEU A 60 -9.91 -3.72 -6.00
C LEU A 60 -10.76 -4.83 -5.37
N GLY A 61 -11.23 -4.64 -4.12
CA GLY A 61 -12.00 -5.65 -3.39
C GLY A 61 -11.16 -6.85 -2.93
N LEU A 62 -9.83 -6.70 -2.82
CA LEU A 62 -8.93 -7.75 -2.36
C LEU A 62 -8.90 -7.87 -0.83
N VAL A 63 -9.28 -6.79 -0.13
CA VAL A 63 -9.35 -6.67 1.32
C VAL A 63 -10.59 -5.84 1.67
N SER A 64 -11.31 -6.16 2.76
CA SER A 64 -12.43 -5.33 3.21
C SER A 64 -11.94 -4.08 3.94
N GLU A 65 -12.66 -2.96 3.84
CA GLU A 65 -12.40 -1.78 4.66
C GLU A 65 -12.43 -2.09 6.17
N ARG A 66 -13.26 -3.05 6.58
CA ARG A 66 -13.29 -3.54 7.98
C ARG A 66 -11.98 -4.19 8.39
N ASP A 67 -11.35 -4.90 7.46
CA ASP A 67 -10.10 -5.60 7.70
C ASP A 67 -8.92 -4.63 7.82
N LEU A 68 -9.01 -3.48 7.15
CA LEU A 68 -8.03 -2.40 7.23
C LEU A 68 -8.22 -1.50 8.46
N ALA A 69 -9.42 -1.48 9.05
CA ALA A 69 -9.76 -0.66 10.21
C ALA A 69 -9.46 -1.33 11.57
N GLU A 70 -9.12 -2.63 11.58
CA GLU A 70 -8.70 -3.39 12.77
C GLU A 70 -7.23 -3.14 13.16
#